data_AF-A0A8S9W1H3-F1
#
_entry.id   AF-A0A8S9W1H3-F1
#
_cell.length_a   1.000
_cell.length_b   1.000
_cell.length_c   1.000
_cell.angle_alpha   90.00
_cell.angle_beta   90.00
_cell.angle_gamma   90.00
#
_symmetry.space_group_name_H-M   'P 1'
#
loop_
_entity.id
_entity.type
_entity.pdbx_description
1 polymer ?
#
loop_
_entity_poly.entity_id
_entity_poly.type
_entity_poly.pdbx_seq_one_letter_code
_entity_poly.pdbx_strand_id
1 'polypeptide(L)' 'MSIESQDSGIKIIEVRIRNFRSLREVDVSLDWLTVLIGENNSGKTSFLDALSASIGAGQRVISERDVFLRLFNFFWLSPK' A
#
# COMPACT_ATOMS: atom_id res chain seq x y z
N MET A 1 25.54 12.33 -13.39
CA MET A 1 25.26 10.96 -13.86
C MET A 1 24.89 10.17 -12.63
N SER A 2 23.61 10.19 -12.27
CA SER A 2 23.12 9.51 -11.07
C SER A 2 22.96 8.05 -11.43
N ILE A 3 23.65 7.19 -10.68
CA ILE A 3 23.62 5.74 -10.85
C ILE A 3 22.23 5.31 -10.35
N GLU A 4 21.28 5.08 -11.25
CA GLU A 4 20.06 4.38 -10.88
C GLU A 4 20.47 2.94 -10.57
N SER A 5 20.47 2.61 -9.28
CA SER A 5 20.61 1.25 -8.80
C SER A 5 19.51 0.41 -9.45
N GLN A 6 19.90 -0.57 -10.27
CA GLN A 6 19.00 -1.62 -10.78
C GLN A 6 18.65 -2.56 -9.61
N ASP A 7 17.83 -2.06 -8.68
CA ASP A 7 17.36 -2.85 -7.56
C ASP A 7 16.06 -3.54 -7.98
N SER A 8 16.13 -4.85 -8.23
CA SER A 8 14.93 -5.67 -8.45
C SER A 8 14.20 -5.82 -7.12
N GLY A 9 13.21 -4.97 -6.87
CA GLY A 9 12.44 -4.95 -5.61
C GLY A 9 10.95 -4.69 -5.81
N ILE A 10 10.17 -4.98 -4.76
CA ILE A 10 8.73 -4.68 -4.72
C ILE A 10 8.55 -3.32 -4.03
N LYS A 11 7.99 -2.33 -4.74
CA LYS A 11 7.60 -1.03 -4.18
C LYS A 11 6.11 -1.04 -3.86
N ILE A 12 5.75 -0.66 -2.63
CA ILE A 12 4.37 -0.38 -2.26
C ILE A 12 4.05 1.04 -2.76
N ILE A 13 3.09 1.18 -3.67
CA ILE A 13 2.75 2.46 -4.31
C ILE A 13 1.49 3.10 -3.74
N GLU A 14 0.61 2.30 -3.13
CA GLU A 14 -0.68 2.74 -2.61
C GLU A 14 -1.09 1.85 -1.43
N VAL A 15 -1.63 2.48 -0.39
CA VAL A 15 -2.21 1.80 0.77
C VAL A 15 -3.62 2.33 0.98
N ARG A 16 -4.59 1.40 1.00
CA ARG A 16 -5.99 1.69 1.30
C ARG A 16 -6.42 0.89 2.51
N ILE A 17 -6.89 1.57 3.55
CA ILE A 17 -7.34 0.96 4.80
C ILE A 17 -8.80 1.34 5.00
N ARG A 18 -9.62 0.34 5.36
CA ARG A 18 -11.03 0.51 5.69
C ARG A 18 -11.34 -0.23 6.97
N ASN A 19 -11.99 0.46 7.92
CA ASN A 19 -12.49 -0.09 9.19
C ASN A 19 -11.47 -0.94 9.96
N PHE A 20 -10.23 -0.46 10.09
CA PHE A 20 -9.16 -1.17 10.79
C PHE A 20 -8.72 -0.40 12.05
N ARG A 21 -9.01 -0.95 13.23
CA ARG A 21 -8.74 -0.29 14.52
C ARG A 21 -9.33 1.13 14.54
N SER A 22 -8.54 2.15 14.83
CA SER A 22 -8.96 3.56 14.82
C SER A 22 -9.04 4.17 13.42
N LEU A 23 -8.57 3.48 12.37
CA LEU A 23 -8.57 3.97 10.99
C LEU A 23 -9.88 3.57 10.29
N ARG A 24 -10.82 4.52 10.18
CA ARG A 24 -12.09 4.30 9.46
C ARG A 24 -11.88 4.23 7.95
N GLU A 25 -11.18 5.21 7.40
CA GLU A 25 -10.91 5.33 5.97
C GLU A 25 -9.59 6.08 5.76
N VAL A 26 -8.65 5.42 5.07
CA VAL A 26 -7.35 5.99 4.71
C VAL A 26 -7.03 5.55 3.29
N ASP A 27 -6.70 6.51 2.42
CA ASP A 27 -6.15 6.29 1.08
C ASP A 27 -4.90 7.13 0.94
N VAL A 28 -3.75 6.48 0.78
CA VAL A 28 -2.46 7.16 0.72
C VAL A 28 -1.60 6.56 -0.39
N SER A 29 -1.09 7.40 -1.28
CA SER A 29 -0.02 7.06 -2.20
C SER A 29 1.32 7.13 -1.49
N LEU A 30 2.18 6.12 -1.71
CA LEU A 30 3.50 6.04 -1.11
C LEU A 30 4.58 6.32 -2.16
N ASP A 31 5.57 7.12 -1.77
CA ASP A 31 6.81 7.26 -2.53
C ASP A 31 7.97 6.53 -1.83
N TRP A 32 9.16 6.57 -2.43
CA TRP A 32 10.38 5.95 -1.92
C TRP A 32 10.68 6.32 -0.46
N LEU A 33 10.39 7.57 -0.08
CA LEU A 33 10.40 8.01 1.30
C LEU A 33 9.03 8.60 1.63
N THR A 34 8.32 7.97 2.57
CA THR A 34 7.07 8.50 3.13
C THR A 34 7.19 8.57 4.64
N VAL A 35 6.95 9.75 5.22
CA VAL A 35 7.07 9.99 6.66
C VAL A 35 5.67 10.12 7.27
N LEU A 36 5.35 9.27 8.24
CA LEU A 36 4.08 9.33 8.99
C LEU A 36 4.21 10.30 10.16
N ILE A 37 3.53 11.44 10.08
CA ILE A 37 3.53 12.49 11.12
C ILE A 37 2.14 12.60 11.75
N GLY A 38 2.10 12.88 13.05
CA GLY A 38 0.87 13.15 13.80
C GLY A 38 1.07 12.98 15.29
N GLU A 39 0.09 13.37 16.09
CA GLU A 39 0.13 13.24 17.55
C GLU A 39 0.23 11.78 18.03
N ASN A 40 0.63 11.56 19.28
CA ASN A 40 0.51 10.23 19.87
C ASN A 40 -0.93 9.75 19.78
N ASN A 41 -1.10 8.45 19.51
CA ASN A 41 -2.42 7.83 19.34
C ASN A 41 -3.20 8.25 18.07
N SER A 42 -2.59 9.02 17.14
CA SER A 42 -3.23 9.42 15.89
C SER A 42 -3.46 8.29 14.86
N GLY A 43 -3.09 7.04 15.19
CA GLY A 43 -3.25 5.89 14.31
C GLY A 43 -2.03 5.50 13.46
N LYS A 44 -0.86 6.12 13.66
CA LYS A 44 0.38 5.77 12.94
C LYS A 44 0.77 4.29 13.11
N THR A 45 0.74 3.77 14.34
CA THR A 45 1.00 2.36 14.61
C THR A 45 -0.05 1.48 13.94
N SER A 46 -1.34 1.87 14.00
CA SER A 46 -2.41 1.13 13.33
C SER A 46 -2.26 1.10 11.81
N PHE A 47 -1.69 2.14 11.20
CA PHE A 47 -1.37 2.16 9.77
C PHE A 47 -0.30 1.12 9.42
N LEU A 48 0.79 1.07 10.20
CA LEU A 48 1.86 0.09 10.02
C LEU A 48 1.40 -1.35 10.31
N ASP A 49 0.50 -1.54 11.29
CA ASP A 49 -0.12 -2.83 11.60
C ASP A 49 -0.99 -3.32 10.44
N ALA A 50 -1.79 -2.43 9.85
CA ALA A 50 -2.63 -2.76 8.69
C ALA A 50 -1.76 -3.17 7.49
N LEU A 51 -0.68 -2.41 7.25
CA LEU A 51 0.27 -2.70 6.18
C LEU A 51 0.93 -4.08 6.39
N SER A 52 1.44 -4.34 7.59
CA SER A 52 2.04 -5.63 7.96
C SER A 52 1.05 -6.79 7.79
N ALA A 53 -0.19 -6.60 8.24
CA ALA A 53 -1.25 -7.60 8.10
C ALA A 53 -1.61 -7.89 6.64
N SER A 54 -1.56 -6.88 5.77
CA SER A 54 -1.88 -7.03 4.34
C SER A 54 -0.81 -7.78 3.54
N ILE A 55 0.45 -7.67 3.97
CA ILE A 55 1.60 -8.33 3.31
C ILE A 55 1.95 -9.67 3.99
N GLY A 56 1.20 -10.08 5.02
CA GLY A 56 1.40 -11.36 5.70
C GLY A 56 2.52 -11.37 6.76
N ALA A 57 3.07 -10.20 7.13
CA ALA A 57 4.03 -10.08 8.21
C ALA A 57 3.31 -10.22 9.56
N GLY A 58 3.10 -11.46 10.00
CA GLY A 58 2.54 -11.76 11.33
C GLY A 58 1.40 -12.77 11.39
N GLN A 59 1.48 -13.89 10.66
CA GLN A 59 0.63 -15.10 10.80
C GLN A 59 -0.59 -15.27 9.88
N ARG A 60 -0.69 -14.57 8.75
CA ARG A 60 -1.64 -14.94 7.70
C ARG A 60 -0.92 -15.53 6.50
N VAL A 61 -1.30 -16.75 6.13
CA VAL A 61 -0.95 -17.32 4.83
C VAL A 61 -1.62 -16.46 3.77
N ILE A 62 -0.82 -15.75 2.97
CA ILE A 62 -1.32 -15.01 1.81
C ILE A 62 -1.95 -16.03 0.87
N SER A 63 -3.23 -15.88 0.59
CA SER A 63 -3.98 -16.72 -0.34
C SER A 63 -4.06 -16.07 -1.71
N GLU A 64 -4.45 -16.83 -2.73
CA GLU A 64 -4.70 -16.30 -4.09
C GLU A 64 -5.73 -15.16 -4.10
N ARG A 65 -6.65 -15.13 -3.14
CA ARG A 65 -7.66 -14.07 -3.01
C ARG A 65 -7.09 -12.74 -2.58
N ASP A 66 -5.92 -12.75 -1.94
CA ASP A 66 -5.22 -11.55 -1.50
C ASP A 66 -4.39 -10.92 -2.63
N VAL A 67 -4.15 -11.68 -3.71
CA VAL A 67 -3.40 -11.21 -4.88
C VAL A 67 -4.37 -10.80 -5.99
N PHE A 68 -4.62 -9.50 -6.09
CA PHE A 68 -5.36 -8.93 -7.22
C PHE A 68 -4.39 -8.37 -8.26
N LEU A 69 -4.26 -9.09 -9.39
CA LEU A 69 -3.58 -8.54 -10.57
C LEU A 69 -4.58 -7.70 -11.35
N ARG A 70 -4.35 -6.39 -11.41
CA ARG A 70 -5.07 -5.51 -12.34
C ARG A 70 -4.60 -5.82 -13.76
N LEU A 71 -5.16 -6.86 -14.35
CA LEU A 71 -4.96 -7.21 -15.75
C LEU A 71 -5.83 -6.25 -16.59
N PHE A 72 -5.16 -5.48 -17.44
CA PHE A 72 -5.68 -4.52 -18.42
C PHE A 72 -6.18 -3.15 -17.93
N ASN A 73 -5.40 -2.13 -18.31
CA ASN A 73 -5.86 -0.75 -18.49
C ASN A 73 -6.21 -0.53 -19.98
N PHE A 74 -7.26 -1.18 -20.50
CA PHE A 74 -7.67 -1.05 -21.91
C PHE A 74 -9.03 -0.37 -22.08
N PHE A 75 -9.29 0.67 -21.28
CA PHE A 75 -10.48 1.49 -21.51
C PHE A 75 -10.20 2.97 -21.22
N TRP A 76 -9.18 3.52 -21.89
CA TRP A 76 -9.05 4.96 -22.06
C TRP A 76 -8.33 5.31 -23.38
N LEU A 77 -8.80 4.75 -24.47
CA LEU A 77 -8.72 5.39 -25.79
C LEU A 77 -10.16 5.48 -26.31
N SER A 78 -10.72 6.68 -26.24
CA SER A 78 -12.06 7.02 -26.74
C SER A 78 -12.21 6.71 -28.24
N PRO A 79 -13.47 6.65 -28.71
CA PRO A 79 -13.78 7.54 -29.82
C PRO A 79 -15.14 8.26 -29.66
N LYS A 80 -15.03 9.60 -29.71
CA LYS A 80 -16.06 10.64 -29.86
C LYS A 80 -16.97 10.96 -28.68
#